data_AF-A0A7S9D5Z1-F1
#
_entry.id   AF-A0A7S9D5Z1-F1
#
_cell.length_a   1.000
_cell.length_b   1.000
_cell.length_c   1.000
_cell.angle_alpha   90.00
_cell.angle_beta   90.00
_cell.angle_gamma   90.00
#
_symmetry.space_group_name_H-M   'P 1'
#
loop_
_entity.id
_entity.type
_entity.pdbx_description
1 polymer ?
#
loop_
_entity_poly.entity_id
_entity_poly.type
_entity_poly.pdbx_seq_one_letter_code
_entity_poly.pdbx_strand_id
1 'polypeptide(L)'
;MARQASQISKAPLIELRATKGALDQRWLSISSQLAPLLGFNAQQLRIDAEAQAERVWVGLKGSACERVDRNRGGAARVVPLRALQKDLFAWLGLQEVWDIEVGPRPFVFRQLGLTVHFGYLGDPIKPQAFRLEWPGIRDWTGAGLSFQTSGAGHPHWQIDILESLAERKNEGFAVELAEAVEDFGAEQRMPDLNDLLRTISIEKMHLASAARWWLPATSDVHGQHMNMPPDLAGLTRWLTHSVQYMQQELARCVFRV
;
A
#
# COMPACT_ATOMS: atom_id res chain seq x y z
N MET A 1 8.26 23.13 30.87
CA MET A 1 8.97 23.84 29.80
C MET A 1 8.37 23.43 28.47
N ALA A 2 7.67 24.33 27.79
CA ALA A 2 7.09 24.06 26.47
C ALA A 2 8.23 24.00 25.43
N ARG A 3 8.28 22.93 24.63
CA ARG A 3 9.22 22.84 23.50
C ARG A 3 8.87 23.96 22.51
N GLN A 4 9.86 24.80 22.21
CA GLN A 4 9.81 25.75 21.11
C GLN A 4 9.43 24.99 19.83
N ALA A 5 8.33 25.38 19.19
CA ALA A 5 7.95 24.86 17.88
C ALA A 5 9.15 25.07 16.94
N SER A 6 9.69 23.98 16.39
CA SER A 6 10.86 24.07 15.51
C SER A 6 10.53 25.02 14.36
N GLN A 7 11.38 26.02 14.14
CA GLN A 7 11.29 26.87 12.96
C GLN A 7 11.37 25.96 11.72
N ILE A 8 10.23 25.81 11.05
CA ILE A 8 10.11 25.06 9.81
C ILE A 8 11.00 25.75 8.79
N SER A 9 12.02 25.06 8.29
CA SER A 9 12.83 25.53 7.18
C SER A 9 11.89 25.86 6.01
N LYS A 10 11.82 27.14 5.62
CA LYS A 10 10.98 27.67 4.54
C LYS A 10 11.58 27.34 3.16
N ALA A 11 11.91 26.08 2.91
CA ALA A 11 12.15 25.66 1.53
C ALA A 11 10.81 25.76 0.78
N PRO A 12 10.77 26.37 -0.42
CA PRO A 12 9.55 26.41 -1.21
C PRO A 12 9.10 24.98 -1.51
N LEU A 13 7.80 24.73 -1.40
CA LEU A 13 7.23 23.46 -1.87
C LEU A 13 7.38 23.41 -3.39
N ILE A 14 7.83 22.28 -3.91
CA ILE A 14 8.02 22.05 -5.34
C ILE A 14 7.31 20.76 -5.69
N GLU A 15 6.55 20.75 -6.78
CA GLU A 15 5.96 19.53 -7.32
C GLU A 15 7.05 18.61 -7.86
N LEU A 16 6.95 17.32 -7.57
CA LEU A 16 7.82 16.32 -8.17
C LEU A 16 7.39 16.13 -9.64
N ARG A 17 8.20 16.66 -10.56
CA ARG A 17 7.98 16.57 -12.01
C ARG A 17 9.05 15.73 -12.70
N ALA A 18 8.66 14.98 -13.72
CA ALA A 18 9.55 14.09 -14.46
C ALA A 18 9.33 14.14 -15.98
N THR A 19 10.35 13.70 -16.74
CA THR A 19 10.23 13.38 -18.15
C THR A 19 9.81 11.92 -18.32
N LYS A 20 9.28 11.55 -19.49
CA LYS A 20 8.93 10.15 -19.78
C LYS A 20 10.14 9.22 -19.61
N GLY A 21 11.28 9.59 -20.21
CA GLY A 21 12.49 8.78 -20.14
C GLY A 21 13.00 8.56 -18.71
N ALA A 22 12.88 9.57 -17.84
CA ALA A 22 13.25 9.43 -16.43
C ALA A 22 12.31 8.45 -15.69
N LEU A 23 11.01 8.49 -15.98
CA LEU A 23 10.03 7.56 -15.40
C LEU A 23 10.22 6.14 -15.92
N ASP A 24 10.42 5.95 -17.22
CA ASP A 24 10.68 4.63 -17.82
C ASP A 24 11.90 3.96 -17.16
N GLN A 25 13.01 4.70 -17.02
CA GLN A 25 14.22 4.21 -16.34
C GLN A 25 13.95 3.89 -14.87
N ARG A 26 13.17 4.72 -14.18
CA ARG A 26 12.78 4.47 -12.79
C ARG A 26 11.95 3.19 -12.66
N TRP A 27 10.94 2.97 -13.50
CA TRP A 27 10.09 1.78 -13.41
C TRP A 27 10.86 0.50 -13.77
N LEU A 28 11.80 0.56 -14.70
CA LEU A 28 12.74 -0.54 -14.97
C LEU A 28 13.59 -0.85 -13.74
N SER A 29 14.15 0.18 -13.10
CA SER A 29 14.95 0.05 -11.88
C SER A 29 14.14 -0.49 -10.69
N ILE A 30 12.88 -0.08 -10.54
CA ILE A 30 12.00 -0.63 -9.51
C ILE A 30 11.71 -2.10 -9.82
N SER A 31 11.43 -2.46 -11.08
CA SER A 31 11.17 -3.85 -11.47
C SER A 31 12.35 -4.76 -11.13
N SER A 32 13.58 -4.31 -11.41
CA SER A 32 14.80 -5.09 -11.13
C SER A 32 15.12 -5.21 -9.64
N GLN A 33 14.62 -4.31 -8.79
CA GLN A 33 14.78 -4.37 -7.34
C GLN A 33 13.65 -5.14 -6.66
N LEU A 34 12.40 -4.91 -7.07
CA LEU A 34 11.21 -5.43 -6.42
C LEU A 34 10.99 -6.92 -6.71
N ALA A 35 11.25 -7.37 -7.94
CA ALA A 35 11.11 -8.79 -8.29
C ALA A 35 11.97 -9.70 -7.40
N PRO A 36 13.30 -9.52 -7.29
CA PRO A 36 14.12 -10.38 -6.43
C PRO A 36 13.80 -10.19 -4.94
N LEU A 37 13.42 -8.97 -4.51
CA LEU A 37 12.98 -8.72 -3.13
C LEU A 37 11.77 -9.59 -2.73
N LEU A 38 10.91 -9.90 -3.69
CA LEU A 38 9.72 -10.74 -3.52
C LEU A 38 9.96 -12.20 -3.95
N GLY A 39 11.18 -12.57 -4.32
CA GLY A 39 11.53 -13.95 -4.72
C GLY A 39 11.14 -14.31 -6.14
N PHE A 40 10.91 -13.33 -7.02
CA PHE A 40 10.55 -13.51 -8.43
C PHE A 40 11.66 -13.01 -9.37
N ASN A 41 11.62 -13.46 -10.62
CA ASN A 41 12.42 -12.87 -11.69
C ASN A 41 11.63 -11.78 -12.46
N ALA A 42 12.32 -11.03 -13.33
CA ALA A 42 11.75 -9.92 -14.09
C ALA A 42 10.68 -10.35 -15.12
N GLN A 43 10.65 -11.63 -15.51
CA GLN A 43 9.62 -12.18 -16.39
C GLN A 43 8.33 -12.47 -15.61
N GLN A 44 8.46 -12.88 -14.35
CA GLN A 44 7.35 -13.23 -13.46
C GLN A 44 6.71 -12.01 -12.81
N LEU A 45 7.49 -10.98 -12.48
CA LEU A 45 7.02 -9.75 -11.87
C LEU A 45 7.77 -8.52 -12.42
N ARG A 46 7.02 -7.50 -12.82
CA ARG A 46 7.52 -6.19 -13.21
C ARG A 46 6.53 -5.09 -12.85
N ILE A 47 7.00 -3.85 -12.90
CA ILE A 47 6.16 -2.66 -12.92
C ILE A 47 5.77 -2.36 -14.36
N ASP A 48 4.51 -2.00 -14.57
CA ASP A 48 4.03 -1.51 -15.87
C ASP A 48 3.24 -0.22 -15.69
N ALA A 49 3.26 0.60 -16.73
CA ALA A 49 2.62 1.90 -16.75
C ALA A 49 1.61 1.98 -17.91
N GLU A 50 0.39 2.39 -17.58
CA GLU A 50 -0.70 2.56 -18.53
C GLU A 50 -1.11 4.05 -18.55
N ALA A 51 -0.96 4.68 -19.71
CA ALA A 51 -1.42 6.05 -19.92
C ALA A 51 -2.90 6.04 -20.32
N GLN A 52 -3.72 6.80 -19.61
CA GLN A 52 -5.13 6.99 -19.90
C GLN A 52 -5.48 8.48 -19.80
N ALA A 53 -5.87 9.08 -20.92
CA ALA A 53 -6.18 10.50 -21.04
C ALA A 53 -5.07 11.39 -20.44
N GLU A 54 -5.36 12.05 -19.32
CA GLU A 54 -4.48 13.00 -18.64
C GLU A 54 -3.68 12.37 -17.49
N ARG A 55 -3.62 11.04 -17.40
CA ARG A 55 -2.93 10.34 -16.32
C ARG A 55 -2.12 9.15 -16.78
N VAL A 56 -1.12 8.81 -15.98
CA VAL A 56 -0.43 7.53 -16.03
C VAL A 56 -0.68 6.77 -14.74
N TRP A 57 -1.15 5.54 -14.88
CA TRP A 57 -1.35 4.60 -13.79
C TRP A 57 -0.27 3.53 -13.85
N VAL A 58 0.37 3.28 -12.73
CA VAL A 58 1.49 2.36 -12.62
C VAL A 58 1.15 1.31 -11.59
N GLY A 59 1.42 0.04 -11.89
CA GLY A 59 1.11 -1.07 -11.00
C GLY A 59 1.92 -2.33 -11.30
N LEU A 60 1.58 -3.42 -10.60
CA LEU A 60 2.25 -4.71 -10.77
C LEU A 60 1.74 -5.44 -12.01
N LYS A 61 2.63 -6.12 -12.73
CA LYS A 61 2.30 -6.97 -13.87
C LYS A 61 3.24 -8.18 -13.96
N GLY A 62 2.74 -9.28 -14.51
CA GLY A 62 3.51 -10.51 -14.70
C GLY A 62 2.67 -11.75 -14.38
N SER A 63 3.27 -12.93 -14.56
CA SER A 63 2.62 -14.22 -14.31
C SER A 63 2.50 -14.57 -12.81
N ALA A 64 3.29 -13.93 -11.95
CA ALA A 64 3.17 -14.07 -10.50
C ALA A 64 2.04 -13.22 -9.90
N CYS A 65 1.43 -12.34 -10.70
CA CYS A 65 0.36 -11.48 -10.23
C CYS A 65 -1.01 -12.16 -10.36
N GLU A 66 -1.81 -12.06 -9.31
CA GLU A 66 -3.22 -12.40 -9.32
C GLU A 66 -4.09 -11.13 -9.36
N ARG A 67 -5.36 -11.28 -9.76
CA ARG A 67 -6.32 -10.18 -9.77
C ARG A 67 -7.20 -10.27 -8.53
N VAL A 68 -7.45 -9.12 -7.91
CA VAL A 68 -8.35 -8.98 -6.76
C VAL A 68 -9.24 -7.76 -6.93
N ASP A 69 -10.39 -7.76 -6.28
CA ASP A 69 -11.23 -6.58 -6.14
C ASP A 69 -10.84 -5.80 -4.89
N ARG A 70 -10.69 -4.48 -5.03
CA ARG A 70 -10.44 -3.57 -3.91
C ARG A 70 -11.78 -3.16 -3.31
N ASN A 71 -11.79 -2.82 -2.01
CA ASN A 71 -12.95 -2.17 -1.38
C ASN A 71 -13.38 -0.92 -2.19
N ARG A 72 -12.40 -0.21 -2.77
CA ARG A 72 -12.63 0.99 -3.61
C ARG A 72 -11.68 1.04 -4.80
N GLY A 73 -12.17 1.55 -5.92
CA GLY A 73 -11.35 1.78 -7.12
C GLY A 73 -11.20 0.56 -8.04
N GLY A 74 -12.07 -0.44 -7.90
CA GLY A 74 -12.17 -1.59 -8.81
C GLY A 74 -11.07 -2.63 -8.62
N ALA A 75 -10.78 -3.38 -9.68
CA ALA A 75 -9.84 -4.48 -9.62
C ALA A 75 -8.37 -4.00 -9.66
N ALA A 76 -7.51 -4.72 -8.96
CA ALA A 76 -6.07 -4.51 -8.96
C ALA A 76 -5.31 -5.82 -9.15
N ARG A 77 -4.04 -5.69 -9.54
CA ARG A 77 -3.09 -6.80 -9.57
C ARG A 77 -2.30 -6.82 -8.28
N VAL A 78 -2.20 -8.00 -7.69
CA VAL A 78 -1.45 -8.26 -6.46
C VAL A 78 -0.46 -9.40 -6.65
N VAL A 79 0.59 -9.42 -5.85
CA VAL A 79 1.62 -10.47 -5.87
C VAL A 79 1.82 -11.00 -4.45
N PRO A 80 2.20 -12.28 -4.25
CA PRO A 80 2.53 -12.77 -2.91
C PRO A 80 3.63 -11.92 -2.27
N LEU A 81 3.37 -11.41 -1.07
CA LEU A 81 4.31 -10.61 -0.29
C LEU A 81 4.99 -11.48 0.78
N ARG A 82 4.20 -12.28 1.48
CA ARG A 82 4.65 -13.13 2.59
C ARG A 82 3.63 -14.23 2.88
N ALA A 83 4.12 -15.46 3.13
CA ALA A 83 3.30 -16.49 3.75
C ALA A 83 3.00 -16.13 5.23
N LEU A 84 1.76 -16.34 5.63
CA LEU A 84 1.27 -16.25 7.00
C LEU A 84 1.01 -17.68 7.51
N GLN A 85 0.27 -17.85 8.61
CA GLN A 85 -0.07 -19.17 9.15
C GLN A 85 -1.24 -19.80 8.38
N LYS A 86 -1.38 -21.13 8.49
CA LYS A 86 -2.50 -21.91 7.91
C LYS A 86 -2.68 -21.66 6.41
N ASP A 87 -1.58 -21.68 5.66
CA ASP A 87 -1.54 -21.47 4.19
C ASP A 87 -2.10 -20.13 3.70
N LEU A 88 -2.38 -19.18 4.60
CA LEU A 88 -2.80 -17.83 4.25
C LEU A 88 -1.61 -17.02 3.76
N PHE A 89 -1.80 -16.15 2.78
CA PHE A 89 -0.77 -15.25 2.29
C PHE A 89 -1.18 -13.79 2.51
N ALA A 90 -0.18 -12.96 2.79
CA ALA A 90 -0.24 -11.52 2.56
C ALA A 90 0.14 -11.23 1.12
N TRP A 91 -0.64 -10.38 0.47
CA TRP A 91 -0.54 -10.02 -0.93
C TRP A 91 -0.32 -8.53 -1.08
N LEU A 92 0.66 -8.15 -1.90
CA LEU A 92 1.01 -6.76 -2.16
C LEU A 92 0.31 -6.26 -3.42
N GLY A 93 -0.46 -5.18 -3.30
CA GLY A 93 -0.86 -4.31 -4.40
C GLY A 93 0.00 -3.04 -4.44
N LEU A 94 0.22 -2.50 -5.63
CA LEU A 94 0.92 -1.24 -5.87
C LEU A 94 0.11 -0.39 -6.83
N GLN A 95 -0.04 0.89 -6.51
CA GLN A 95 -0.59 1.88 -7.41
C GLN A 95 0.21 3.18 -7.31
N GLU A 96 0.77 3.63 -8.42
CA GLU A 96 1.39 4.95 -8.55
C GLU A 96 0.69 5.73 -9.65
N VAL A 97 0.46 7.02 -9.42
CA VAL A 97 -0.31 7.87 -10.35
C VAL A 97 0.46 9.15 -10.63
N TRP A 98 0.50 9.52 -11.90
CA TRP A 98 1.05 10.77 -12.41
C TRP A 98 -0.01 11.48 -13.24
N ASP A 99 -0.17 12.78 -13.03
CA ASP A 99 -0.94 13.62 -13.95
C ASP A 99 -0.03 14.02 -15.13
N ILE A 100 -0.62 14.20 -16.31
CA ILE A 100 0.06 14.62 -17.55
C ILE A 100 -0.31 16.07 -17.83
N GLU A 101 0.67 16.95 -17.82
CA GLU A 101 0.54 18.39 -18.08
C GLU A 101 1.42 18.83 -19.26
N VAL A 102 1.25 20.08 -19.68
CA VAL A 102 2.08 20.69 -20.72
C VAL A 102 3.43 21.13 -20.13
N GLY A 103 4.52 20.94 -20.88
CA GLY A 103 5.84 21.48 -20.54
C GLY A 103 6.98 20.47 -20.70
N PRO A 104 8.22 20.85 -20.33
CA PRO A 104 9.41 20.01 -20.52
C PRO A 104 9.46 18.78 -19.60
N ARG A 105 8.75 18.83 -18.46
CA ARG A 105 8.59 17.71 -17.51
C ARG A 105 7.09 17.51 -17.28
N PRO A 106 6.40 16.85 -18.22
CA PRO A 106 4.95 16.84 -18.27
C PRO A 106 4.32 15.94 -17.20
N PHE A 107 5.07 15.01 -16.61
CA PHE A 107 4.51 14.10 -15.60
C PHE A 107 4.66 14.71 -14.21
N VAL A 108 3.55 14.93 -13.54
CA VAL A 108 3.51 15.47 -12.17
C VAL A 108 3.05 14.39 -11.20
N PHE A 109 3.84 14.14 -10.17
CA PHE A 109 3.56 13.10 -9.18
C PHE A 109 2.26 13.43 -8.44
N ARG A 110 1.31 12.50 -8.47
CA ARG A 110 0.02 12.65 -7.81
C ARG A 110 -0.04 11.85 -6.52
N GLN A 111 0.28 10.56 -6.57
CA GLN A 111 0.26 9.69 -5.39
C GLN A 111 0.98 8.38 -5.65
N LEU A 112 1.35 7.71 -4.56
CA LEU A 112 1.84 6.35 -4.56
C LEU A 112 1.23 5.62 -3.36
N GLY A 113 0.69 4.42 -3.61
CA GLY A 113 0.00 3.61 -2.62
C GLY A 113 0.42 2.15 -2.69
N LEU A 114 0.54 1.55 -1.52
CA LEU A 114 0.73 0.12 -1.31
C LEU A 114 -0.47 -0.42 -0.56
N THR A 115 -0.98 -1.56 -1.00
CA THR A 115 -2.13 -2.22 -0.39
C THR A 115 -1.74 -3.62 0.01
N VAL A 116 -2.11 -4.04 1.22
CA VAL A 116 -1.97 -5.43 1.66
C VAL A 116 -3.33 -6.09 1.67
N HIS A 117 -3.42 -7.26 1.03
CA HIS A 117 -4.59 -8.13 1.09
C HIS A 117 -4.24 -9.45 1.77
N PHE A 118 -5.24 -10.13 2.34
CA PHE A 118 -5.09 -11.47 2.90
C PHE A 118 -5.95 -12.47 2.13
N GLY A 119 -5.39 -13.63 1.80
CA GLY A 119 -6.14 -14.69 1.12
C GLY A 119 -5.26 -15.84 0.67
N TYR A 120 -5.89 -16.89 0.17
CA TYR A 120 -5.22 -18.09 -0.32
C TYR A 120 -4.72 -17.92 -1.76
N LEU A 121 -3.75 -18.74 -2.13
CA LEU A 121 -3.22 -18.82 -3.50
C LEU A 121 -4.33 -19.28 -4.46
N GLY A 122 -4.49 -18.58 -5.60
CA GLY A 122 -5.51 -18.89 -6.60
C GLY A 122 -6.95 -18.52 -6.25
N ASP A 123 -7.24 -18.14 -5.00
CA ASP A 123 -8.58 -17.70 -4.58
C ASP A 123 -8.85 -16.27 -5.05
N PRO A 124 -9.84 -15.98 -5.91
CA PRO A 124 -10.10 -14.61 -6.37
C PRO A 124 -10.45 -13.63 -5.24
N ILE A 125 -10.86 -14.14 -4.08
CA ILE A 125 -11.37 -13.37 -2.96
C ILE A 125 -10.24 -13.11 -1.94
N LYS A 126 -9.69 -11.89 -1.95
CA LYS A 126 -8.63 -11.46 -1.00
C LYS A 126 -8.96 -10.11 -0.34
N PRO A 127 -9.56 -10.10 0.88
CA PRO A 127 -9.82 -8.90 1.65
C PRO A 127 -8.66 -7.94 1.75
N GLN A 128 -8.97 -6.65 1.60
CA GLN A 128 -8.01 -5.60 1.87
C GLN A 128 -7.80 -5.49 3.39
N ALA A 129 -6.55 -5.61 3.83
CA ALA A 129 -6.22 -5.56 5.25
C ALA A 129 -5.83 -4.14 5.67
N PHE A 130 -4.89 -3.53 4.97
CA PHE A 130 -4.44 -2.17 5.22
C PHE A 130 -3.75 -1.57 4.00
N ARG A 131 -3.62 -0.25 4.00
CA ARG A 131 -2.94 0.53 2.96
C ARG A 131 -1.92 1.49 3.55
N LEU A 132 -0.88 1.73 2.78
CA LEU A 132 0.11 2.77 2.99
C LEU A 132 0.09 3.70 1.78
N GLU A 133 -0.33 4.94 1.98
CA GLU A 133 -0.49 5.91 0.89
C GLU A 133 0.40 7.13 1.11
N TRP A 134 0.94 7.67 0.03
CA TRP A 134 1.64 8.96 0.00
C TRP A 134 1.05 9.86 -1.08
N PRO A 135 0.33 10.94 -0.72
CA PRO A 135 -0.11 11.95 -1.67
C PRO A 135 1.03 12.90 -2.07
N GLY A 136 1.12 13.24 -3.35
CA GLY A 136 2.01 14.28 -3.85
C GLY A 136 1.53 15.69 -3.47
N ILE A 137 2.44 16.64 -3.51
CA ILE A 137 2.10 18.07 -3.41
C ILE A 137 1.61 18.55 -4.77
N ARG A 138 0.46 19.20 -4.79
CA ARG A 138 -0.17 19.77 -6.00
C ARG A 138 -0.85 21.09 -5.64
N ASP A 139 -1.19 21.87 -6.66
CA ASP A 139 -2.17 22.95 -6.50
C ASP A 139 -3.59 22.38 -6.64
N TRP A 140 -4.15 21.91 -5.52
CA TRP A 140 -5.44 21.23 -5.51
C TRP A 140 -6.63 22.17 -5.72
N THR A 141 -6.49 23.45 -5.39
CA THR A 141 -7.59 24.43 -5.34
C THR A 141 -7.33 25.70 -6.16
N GLY A 142 -6.16 25.84 -6.78
CA GLY A 142 -5.71 27.08 -7.42
C GLY A 142 -5.14 28.11 -6.43
N ALA A 143 -5.06 27.77 -5.15
CA ALA A 143 -4.56 28.66 -4.09
C ALA A 143 -3.04 28.47 -3.83
N GLY A 144 -2.40 27.56 -4.58
CA GLY A 144 -0.99 27.25 -4.47
C GLY A 144 -0.71 25.84 -3.96
N LEU A 145 0.57 25.47 -4.03
CA LEU A 145 1.04 24.13 -3.72
C LEU A 145 0.76 23.74 -2.27
N SER A 146 0.05 22.62 -2.11
CA SER A 146 -0.34 22.07 -0.82
C SER A 146 -0.47 20.55 -0.91
N PHE A 147 -0.59 19.91 0.25
CA PHE A 147 -1.18 18.57 0.29
C PHE A 147 -2.69 18.68 0.18
N GLN A 148 -3.32 17.59 -0.24
CA GLN A 148 -4.78 17.54 -0.41
C GLN A 148 -5.53 17.92 0.88
N THR A 149 -4.95 17.61 2.04
CA THR A 149 -5.47 17.99 3.36
C THR A 149 -4.34 18.42 4.30
N SER A 150 -4.68 19.22 5.32
CA SER A 150 -3.72 19.59 6.37
C SER A 150 -3.23 18.34 7.11
N GLY A 151 -1.91 18.20 7.26
CA GLY A 151 -1.30 17.02 7.88
C GLY A 151 -0.98 15.87 6.91
N ALA A 152 -1.26 16.01 5.61
CA ALA A 152 -0.95 14.98 4.62
C ALA A 152 0.51 14.96 4.11
N GLY A 153 1.43 15.58 4.86
CA GLY A 153 2.85 15.67 4.51
C GLY A 153 3.73 14.47 4.84
N HIS A 154 3.12 13.34 5.16
CA HIS A 154 3.78 12.09 5.51
C HIS A 154 2.94 10.88 5.05
N PRO A 155 3.52 9.67 5.00
CA PRO A 155 2.78 8.47 4.66
C PRO A 155 1.60 8.22 5.60
N HIS A 156 0.50 7.71 5.07
CA HIS A 156 -0.71 7.41 5.82
C HIS A 156 -1.01 5.91 5.82
N TRP A 157 -1.18 5.37 7.02
CA TRP A 157 -1.70 4.03 7.21
C TRP A 157 -3.23 4.08 7.31
N GLN A 158 -3.91 3.25 6.53
CA GLN A 158 -5.35 3.01 6.64
C GLN A 158 -5.57 1.53 6.96
N ILE A 159 -6.36 1.22 7.97
CA ILE A 159 -6.69 -0.16 8.36
C ILE A 159 -8.06 -0.47 7.80
N ASP A 160 -8.11 -1.33 6.78
CA ASP A 160 -9.31 -1.60 5.99
C ASP A 160 -9.96 -2.95 6.37
N ILE A 161 -9.28 -3.80 7.15
CA ILE A 161 -9.75 -5.15 7.48
C ILE A 161 -11.14 -5.18 8.12
N LEU A 162 -11.50 -4.15 8.89
CA LEU A 162 -12.82 -4.04 9.52
C LEU A 162 -13.92 -3.74 8.50
N GLU A 163 -13.64 -2.89 7.51
CA GLU A 163 -14.55 -2.61 6.38
C GLU A 163 -14.75 -3.89 5.56
N SER A 164 -13.67 -4.57 5.19
CA SER A 164 -13.75 -5.81 4.41
C SER A 164 -14.47 -6.95 5.14
N LEU A 165 -14.36 -7.04 6.47
CA LEU A 165 -15.13 -8.00 7.28
C LEU A 165 -16.61 -7.61 7.41
N ALA A 166 -16.93 -6.32 7.42
CA ALA A 166 -18.30 -5.82 7.53
C ALA A 166 -19.09 -6.00 6.23
N GLU A 167 -18.49 -5.69 5.07
CA GLU A 167 -19.13 -5.88 3.75
C GLU A 167 -19.55 -7.33 3.52
N ARG A 168 -18.79 -8.29 4.06
CA ARG A 168 -19.08 -9.73 3.96
C ARG A 168 -20.17 -10.23 4.89
N LYS A 169 -20.55 -9.48 5.93
CA LYS A 169 -21.68 -9.83 6.78
C LYS A 169 -23.04 -9.57 6.10
N ASN A 170 -23.05 -8.80 5.00
CA ASN A 170 -24.28 -8.48 4.27
C ASN A 170 -24.70 -9.55 3.25
N GLU A 171 -23.95 -10.65 3.13
CA GLU A 171 -24.45 -11.89 2.53
C GLU A 171 -25.39 -12.58 3.53
N GLY A 172 -26.60 -12.04 3.67
CA GLY A 172 -27.74 -12.69 4.34
C GLY A 172 -27.48 -13.14 5.78
N PHE A 173 -27.48 -12.22 6.74
CA PHE A 173 -27.68 -12.57 8.15
C PHE A 173 -29.14 -12.98 8.38
N ALA A 174 -29.56 -14.12 7.84
CA ALA A 174 -30.72 -14.85 8.31
C ALA A 174 -30.29 -15.55 9.59
N VAL A 175 -30.51 -14.89 10.73
CA VAL A 175 -30.48 -15.58 12.02
C VAL A 175 -31.71 -16.47 12.07
N GLU A 176 -31.62 -17.67 11.51
CA GLU A 176 -32.38 -18.77 12.07
C GLU A 176 -31.70 -19.10 13.40
N LEU A 177 -32.31 -18.64 14.49
CA LEU A 177 -32.06 -19.16 15.84
C LEU A 177 -32.51 -20.63 15.85
N ALA A 178 -31.73 -21.49 15.21
CA ALA A 178 -31.82 -22.92 15.41
C ALA A 178 -31.24 -23.19 16.80
N GLU A 179 -32.08 -23.71 17.69
CA GLU A 179 -31.66 -24.24 18.98
C GLU A 179 -30.45 -25.17 18.76
N ALA A 180 -29.36 -24.90 19.46
CA ALA A 180 -28.13 -25.69 19.37
C ALA A 180 -28.37 -27.07 19.98
N VAL A 181 -28.89 -27.99 19.16
CA VAL A 181 -28.80 -29.42 19.41
C VAL A 181 -27.33 -29.79 19.15
N GLU A 182 -26.60 -30.18 20.20
CA GLU A 182 -25.27 -30.76 20.05
C GLU A 182 -25.40 -32.10 19.31
N ASP A 183 -25.22 -32.05 17.99
CA ASP A 183 -25.06 -33.24 17.16
C ASP A 183 -23.64 -33.77 17.32
N PHE A 184 -23.50 -34.85 18.08
CA PHE A 184 -22.22 -35.54 18.33
C PHE A 184 -21.63 -36.22 17.07
N GLY A 185 -22.30 -36.11 15.92
CA GLY A 185 -21.81 -36.52 14.60
C GLY A 185 -21.46 -35.37 13.65
N ALA A 186 -21.54 -34.11 14.09
CA ALA A 186 -21.26 -32.96 13.22
C ALA A 186 -19.78 -32.97 12.78
N GLU A 187 -19.55 -33.00 11.45
CA GLU A 187 -18.23 -32.80 10.87
C GLU A 187 -17.63 -31.50 11.41
N GLN A 188 -16.38 -31.55 11.89
CA GLN A 188 -15.65 -30.35 12.27
C GLN A 188 -15.57 -29.42 11.06
N ARG A 189 -16.36 -28.34 11.07
CA ARG A 189 -16.30 -27.30 10.05
C ARG A 189 -14.89 -26.70 10.07
N MET A 190 -14.15 -26.93 8.98
CA MET A 190 -12.89 -26.23 8.76
C MET A 190 -13.17 -24.72 8.73
N PRO A 191 -12.41 -23.90 9.49
CA PRO A 191 -12.63 -22.46 9.53
C PRO A 191 -12.44 -21.88 8.12
N ASP A 192 -13.42 -21.09 7.68
CA ASP A 192 -13.32 -20.43 6.38
C ASP A 192 -12.39 -19.20 6.44
N LEU A 193 -12.16 -18.55 5.30
CA LEU A 193 -11.29 -17.36 5.25
C LEU A 193 -11.77 -16.27 6.22
N ASN A 194 -13.07 -16.05 6.36
CA ASN A 194 -13.58 -14.99 7.24
C ASN A 194 -13.36 -15.34 8.72
N ASP A 195 -13.54 -16.61 9.09
CA ASP A 195 -13.22 -17.10 10.43
C ASP A 195 -11.74 -16.86 10.74
N LEU A 196 -10.85 -17.21 9.80
CA LEU A 196 -9.43 -17.02 9.96
C LEU A 196 -9.06 -15.53 10.07
N LEU A 197 -9.62 -14.66 9.23
CA LEU A 197 -9.36 -13.22 9.28
C LEU A 197 -9.78 -12.58 10.61
N ARG A 198 -10.85 -13.08 11.24
CA ARG A 198 -11.27 -12.63 12.58
C ARG A 198 -10.28 -13.01 13.69
N THR A 199 -9.47 -14.05 13.47
CA THR A 199 -8.42 -14.44 14.40
C THR A 199 -7.12 -13.64 14.24
N ILE A 200 -6.94 -12.94 13.12
CA ILE A 200 -5.74 -12.15 12.87
C ILE A 200 -5.69 -10.96 13.84
N SER A 201 -4.58 -10.86 14.56
CA SER A 201 -4.21 -9.68 15.32
C SER A 201 -2.96 -9.01 14.74
N ILE A 202 -3.13 -7.72 14.46
CA ILE A 202 -2.06 -6.81 14.02
C ILE A 202 -1.45 -6.03 15.20
N GLU A 203 -1.78 -6.37 16.45
CA GLU A 203 -1.36 -5.63 17.65
C GLU A 203 0.16 -5.54 17.83
N LYS A 204 0.90 -6.51 17.26
CA LYS A 204 2.36 -6.57 17.32
C LYS A 204 3.04 -5.86 16.14
N MET A 205 2.25 -5.39 15.17
CA MET A 205 2.72 -4.58 14.06
C MET A 205 2.90 -3.13 14.52
N HIS A 206 4.03 -2.55 14.15
CA HIS A 206 4.31 -1.14 14.33
C HIS A 206 4.05 -0.47 12.98
N LEU A 207 2.98 0.32 12.88
CA LEU A 207 2.64 1.04 11.66
C LEU A 207 2.98 2.52 11.85
N ALA A 208 4.28 2.83 11.81
CA ALA A 208 4.76 4.18 12.08
C ALA A 208 4.37 5.16 10.95
N SER A 209 3.67 6.24 11.29
CA SER A 209 3.18 7.26 10.35
C SER A 209 4.26 8.21 9.81
N ALA A 210 5.30 8.46 10.60
CA ALA A 210 6.42 9.36 10.25
C ALA A 210 7.77 8.62 10.27
N ALA A 211 7.77 7.43 9.69
CA ALA A 211 8.89 6.51 9.79
C ALA A 211 10.05 6.96 8.87
N ARG A 212 11.27 7.05 9.44
CA ARG A 212 12.47 7.66 8.79
C ARG A 212 13.38 6.71 8.03
N TRP A 213 13.08 5.43 8.08
CA TRP A 213 13.86 4.30 7.58
C TRP A 213 14.10 4.27 6.05
N TRP A 214 13.45 5.15 5.28
CA TRP A 214 13.71 5.35 3.84
C TRP A 214 14.52 6.62 3.53
N LEU A 215 14.77 7.47 4.54
CA LEU A 215 15.62 8.63 4.40
C LEU A 215 17.10 8.19 4.36
N PRO A 216 17.96 8.89 3.61
CA PRO A 216 19.40 8.66 3.66
C PRO A 216 19.94 8.84 5.09
N ALA A 217 20.94 8.04 5.49
CA ALA A 217 21.52 8.08 6.83
C ALA A 217 22.10 9.45 7.23
N THR A 218 22.36 10.34 6.26
CA THR A 218 23.02 11.64 6.43
C THR A 218 22.07 12.84 6.48
N SER A 219 20.74 12.65 6.45
CA SER A 219 19.80 13.79 6.45
C SER A 219 19.71 14.44 7.84
N ASP A 220 20.19 15.69 7.94
CA ASP A 220 20.13 16.52 9.15
C ASP A 220 18.67 16.73 9.64
N VAL A 221 18.48 16.50 10.93
CA VAL A 221 17.21 16.07 11.54
C VAL A 221 16.28 17.23 11.96
N HIS A 222 16.68 18.47 11.72
CA HIS A 222 15.96 19.64 12.24
C HIS A 222 15.04 20.23 11.15
N GLY A 223 13.72 20.04 11.30
CA GLY A 223 12.70 20.77 10.53
C GLY A 223 11.98 20.04 9.40
N GLN A 224 12.27 18.76 9.14
CA GLN A 224 11.56 17.96 8.13
C GLN A 224 10.31 17.30 8.72
N HIS A 225 9.29 18.09 9.08
CA HIS A 225 7.95 17.54 9.35
C HIS A 225 7.25 17.05 8.08
N MET A 226 7.75 17.50 6.93
CA MET A 226 7.30 17.13 5.58
C MET A 226 8.31 16.13 5.06
N ASN A 227 8.09 14.85 5.30
CA ASN A 227 8.99 13.80 4.86
C ASN A 227 8.85 13.54 3.35
N MET A 228 8.36 14.48 2.54
CA MET A 228 8.07 14.20 1.12
C MET A 228 9.33 13.75 0.36
N PRO A 229 9.24 12.71 -0.50
CA PRO A 229 10.32 12.36 -1.41
C PRO A 229 10.68 13.56 -2.29
N PRO A 230 11.91 14.12 -2.19
CA PRO A 230 12.27 15.35 -2.89
C PRO A 230 12.50 15.13 -4.38
N ASP A 231 12.71 13.88 -4.79
CA ASP A 231 13.04 13.48 -6.14
C ASP A 231 12.58 12.04 -6.43
N LEU A 232 12.78 11.62 -7.69
CA LEU A 232 12.45 10.27 -8.15
C LEU A 232 13.21 9.17 -7.37
N ALA A 233 14.45 9.44 -6.95
CA ALA A 233 15.26 8.47 -6.21
C ALA A 233 14.72 8.28 -4.79
N GLY A 234 14.29 9.35 -4.12
CA GLY A 234 13.60 9.33 -2.84
C GLY A 234 12.29 8.55 -2.94
N LEU A 235 11.53 8.73 -4.02
CA LEU A 235 10.27 8.01 -4.22
C LEU A 235 10.52 6.51 -4.41
N THR A 236 11.58 6.14 -5.14
CA THR A 236 12.02 4.74 -5.30
C THR A 236 12.48 4.13 -3.96
N ARG A 237 13.28 4.86 -3.18
CA ARG A 237 13.71 4.41 -1.84
C ARG A 237 12.51 4.22 -0.93
N TRP A 238 11.57 5.17 -0.90
CA TRP A 238 10.36 5.03 -0.12
C TRP A 238 9.60 3.77 -0.51
N LEU A 239 9.40 3.51 -1.80
CA LEU A 239 8.66 2.33 -2.27
C LEU A 239 9.34 1.03 -1.84
N THR A 240 10.62 0.87 -2.19
CA THR A 240 11.38 -0.37 -1.97
C THR A 240 11.55 -0.66 -0.49
N HIS A 241 11.86 0.37 0.30
CA HIS A 241 11.88 0.25 1.74
C HIS A 241 10.48 -0.10 2.21
N SER A 242 9.42 0.65 1.86
CA SER A 242 8.00 0.39 2.25
C SER A 242 7.62 -1.09 2.18
N VAL A 243 7.99 -1.76 1.09
CA VAL A 243 7.79 -3.20 0.91
C VAL A 243 8.55 -4.05 1.93
N GLN A 244 9.85 -3.79 2.16
CA GLN A 244 10.67 -4.50 3.15
C GLN A 244 10.11 -4.39 4.58
N TYR A 245 9.68 -3.20 5.00
CA TYR A 245 9.09 -3.05 6.34
C TYR A 245 7.75 -3.74 6.45
N MET A 246 6.91 -3.69 5.42
CA MET A 246 5.68 -4.48 5.43
C MET A 246 5.98 -5.96 5.57
N GLN A 247 7.00 -6.50 4.89
CA GLN A 247 7.44 -7.89 5.10
C GLN A 247 7.90 -8.18 6.53
N GLN A 248 8.58 -7.23 7.18
CA GLN A 248 9.02 -7.33 8.58
C GLN A 248 7.85 -7.27 9.55
N GLU A 249 6.94 -6.32 9.39
CA GLU A 249 5.79 -6.14 10.27
C GLU A 249 4.76 -7.25 10.09
N LEU A 250 4.52 -7.72 8.86
CA LEU A 250 3.69 -8.90 8.61
C LEU A 250 4.27 -10.18 9.23
N ALA A 251 5.59 -10.25 9.47
CA ALA A 251 6.20 -11.35 10.21
C ALA A 251 5.76 -11.39 11.69
N ARG A 252 5.31 -10.26 12.23
CA ARG A 252 4.84 -10.11 13.62
C ARG A 252 3.35 -10.39 13.76
N CYS A 253 2.64 -10.58 12.64
CA CYS A 253 1.22 -10.90 12.62
C CYS A 253 0.95 -12.22 13.36
N VAL A 254 -0.04 -12.22 14.25
CA VAL A 254 -0.37 -13.36 15.11
C VAL A 254 -1.82 -13.77 14.90
N PHE A 255 -2.10 -15.07 14.99
CA PHE A 255 -3.45 -15.62 14.92
C PHE A 255 -3.85 -16.03 16.34
N ARG A 256 -4.98 -15.50 16.81
CA ARG A 256 -5.56 -15.86 18.10
C ARG A 256 -6.27 -17.21 17.95
N VAL A 257 -5.86 -18.18 18.77
CA VAL A 257 -6.54 -19.48 18.89
C VAL A 257 -7.77 -19.31 19.76
#